data_AF-A0A2S5AHF2-F1
#
_entry.id   AF-A0A2S5AHF2-F1
#
_cell.length_a   1.000
_cell.length_b   1.000
_cell.length_c   1.000
_cell.angle_alpha   90.00
_cell.angle_beta   90.00
_cell.angle_gamma   90.00
#
_symmetry.space_group_name_H-M   'P 1'
#
loop_
_entity.id
_entity.type
_entity.pdbx_description
1 polymer ?
#
loop_
_entity_poly.entity_id
_entity_poly.type
_entity_poly.pdbx_seq_one_letter_code
_entity_poly.pdbx_strand_id
1 'polypeptide(L)'
;MFKDFFCKIVLLFVATSTLAQTQTEIIPPYNIKTISFIQSNENVVPIFKLGDGFQFQFDDLFGNEANYYFEIVHCDYNWIPTDIPKTDYMKGFDGQRIQEYENSVNTLQMYSHYKLPIPNQYMQLRISGNYILKILNESRDVILSRKFIVYEDLVTVPMQIKRARTANYLDYKHNVEFSIKSQAINFQNPLKNIKVCLMQNGQLNTAIQNIVPQYTIGNDLIYKYDTQTQFWAGNEFLYFDNSDIRSAGNNISRVDSSSGIYNTNLYTNNARANYPYSLTPDVNGNFVVRNIGGTKNEIEADYAWVYFSLSAPSFMKNKGIYITGMFNNYSLSPEYKMDFNKEKNTYEKAILIKQGFTNFQYQIADDKGNIDAENAIDGNFWQTENEYILLVYYRENNDRYERVIGKASANSRDAIN
;
A
#
# COMPACT_ATOMS: atom_id res chain seq x y z
N MET A 1 -34.97 27.33 36.21
CA MET A 1 -34.16 26.25 36.84
C MET A 1 -34.11 24.96 36.02
N PHE A 2 -35.22 24.38 35.56
CA PHE A 2 -35.19 23.11 34.79
C PHE A 2 -34.55 23.22 33.38
N LYS A 3 -34.65 24.38 32.72
CA LYS A 3 -34.13 24.59 31.36
C LYS A 3 -32.59 24.64 31.27
N ASP A 4 -31.95 25.24 32.28
CA ASP A 4 -30.49 25.33 32.38
C ASP A 4 -29.85 23.99 32.74
N PHE A 5 -30.57 23.15 33.50
CA PHE A 5 -30.12 21.79 33.82
C PHE A 5 -30.17 20.89 32.58
N PHE A 6 -31.22 20.99 31.76
CA PHE A 6 -31.35 20.23 30.52
C PHE A 6 -30.31 20.64 29.47
N CYS A 7 -30.01 21.94 29.33
CA CYS A 7 -28.94 22.41 28.44
C CYS A 7 -27.56 21.88 28.86
N LYS A 8 -27.27 21.81 30.16
CA LYS A 8 -26.01 21.26 30.67
C LYS A 8 -25.88 19.75 30.43
N ILE A 9 -26.97 18.99 30.50
CA ILE A 9 -26.98 17.55 30.19
C ILE A 9 -26.78 17.31 28.69
N VAL A 10 -27.40 18.12 27.82
CA VAL A 10 -27.19 18.04 26.36
C VAL A 10 -25.76 18.40 25.99
N LEU A 11 -25.15 19.42 26.61
CA LEU A 11 -23.74 19.77 26.42
C LEU A 11 -22.78 18.68 26.93
N LEU A 12 -23.12 17.98 28.01
CA LEU A 12 -22.32 16.85 28.52
C LEU A 12 -22.41 15.64 27.57
N PHE A 13 -23.56 15.38 26.96
CA PHE A 13 -23.75 14.30 25.98
C PHE A 13 -23.05 14.57 24.64
N VAL A 14 -22.95 15.84 24.22
CA VAL A 14 -22.20 16.25 23.03
C VAL A 14 -20.69 16.17 23.27
N ALA A 15 -20.22 16.35 24.51
CA ALA A 15 -18.80 16.24 24.86
C ALA A 15 -18.30 14.79 24.94
N THR A 16 -19.19 13.79 25.08
CA THR A 16 -18.83 12.37 25.19
C THR A 16 -18.94 11.57 23.90
N SER A 17 -19.23 12.20 22.75
CA SER A 17 -18.99 11.54 21.47
C SER A 17 -17.48 11.57 21.19
N THR A 18 -16.74 10.71 21.88
CA THR A 18 -15.41 10.31 21.42
C THR A 18 -15.62 9.70 20.04
N LEU A 19 -15.40 10.49 18.98
CA LEU A 19 -15.28 9.95 17.63
C LEU A 19 -14.14 8.94 17.70
N ALA A 20 -14.47 7.67 17.56
CA ALA A 20 -13.46 6.62 17.53
C ALA A 20 -12.47 6.97 16.42
N GLN A 21 -11.21 7.18 16.81
CA GLN A 21 -10.21 7.68 15.88
C GLN A 21 -9.82 6.56 14.91
N THR A 22 -10.06 6.79 13.61
CA THR A 22 -9.51 5.96 12.54
C THR A 22 -8.01 5.80 12.77
N GLN A 23 -7.54 4.55 12.80
CA GLN A 23 -6.11 4.28 12.92
C GLN A 23 -5.43 4.64 11.61
N THR A 24 -4.56 5.63 11.68
CA THR A 24 -3.61 5.98 10.64
C THR A 24 -2.34 5.17 10.82
N GLU A 25 -1.70 4.80 9.71
CA GLU A 25 -0.38 4.19 9.80
C GLU A 25 0.63 5.18 10.36
N ILE A 26 1.53 4.68 11.20
CA ILE A 26 2.65 5.43 11.74
C ILE A 26 3.82 5.27 10.77
N ILE A 27 4.31 6.41 10.30
CA ILE A 27 5.47 6.47 9.41
C ILE A 27 6.70 6.01 10.21
N PRO A 28 7.48 5.04 9.68
CA PRO A 28 8.67 4.55 10.35
C PRO A 28 9.70 5.65 10.59
N PRO A 29 10.50 5.58 11.67
CA PRO A 29 11.70 6.42 11.78
C PRO A 29 12.68 6.07 10.67
N TYR A 30 13.60 6.99 10.38
CA TYR A 30 14.52 6.89 9.24
C TYR A 30 15.36 5.61 9.22
N ASN A 31 15.74 5.09 10.39
CA ASN A 31 16.54 3.87 10.49
C ASN A 31 15.78 2.60 10.08
N ILE A 32 14.44 2.62 10.02
CA ILE A 32 13.66 1.44 9.64
C ILE A 32 13.30 1.50 8.15
N LYS A 33 13.83 0.54 7.38
CA LYS A 33 13.72 0.50 5.92
C LYS A 33 13.24 -0.86 5.41
N THR A 34 12.94 -0.91 4.10
CA THR A 34 12.57 -2.13 3.37
C THR A 34 11.41 -2.90 4.01
N ILE A 35 10.43 -2.15 4.54
CA ILE A 35 9.27 -2.75 5.18
C ILE A 35 8.40 -3.43 4.12
N SER A 36 8.20 -4.73 4.25
CA SER A 36 7.51 -5.55 3.26
C SER A 36 6.72 -6.67 3.90
N PHE A 37 5.71 -7.16 3.17
CA PHE A 37 5.09 -8.42 3.46
C PHE A 37 5.50 -9.44 2.42
N ILE A 38 6.06 -10.55 2.87
CA ILE A 38 6.58 -11.62 2.02
C ILE A 38 5.66 -12.84 2.12
N GLN A 39 5.25 -13.36 0.98
CA GLN A 39 4.53 -14.63 0.87
C GLN A 39 5.17 -15.45 -0.24
N SER A 40 5.46 -16.72 0.01
CA SER A 40 6.15 -17.60 -0.96
C SER A 40 7.48 -17.02 -1.48
N ASN A 41 8.24 -16.33 -0.60
CA ASN A 41 9.49 -15.62 -0.92
C ASN A 41 9.37 -14.44 -1.90
N GLU A 42 8.16 -13.94 -2.15
CA GLU A 42 7.92 -12.75 -2.97
C GLU A 42 7.29 -11.63 -2.14
N ASN A 43 7.64 -10.38 -2.45
CA ASN A 43 6.96 -9.23 -1.87
C ASN A 43 5.56 -9.09 -2.47
N VAL A 44 4.54 -8.96 -1.62
CA VAL A 44 3.14 -8.95 -2.01
C VAL A 44 2.36 -7.81 -1.38
N VAL A 45 1.27 -7.41 -2.04
CA VAL A 45 0.25 -6.53 -1.45
C VAL A 45 -0.31 -7.21 -0.19
N PRO A 46 -0.51 -6.49 0.93
CA PRO A 46 -0.84 -7.09 2.23
C PRO A 46 -2.30 -7.56 2.33
N ILE A 47 -2.70 -8.52 1.50
CA ILE A 47 -4.03 -9.13 1.43
C ILE A 47 -3.86 -10.66 1.39
N PHE A 48 -4.15 -11.32 2.51
CA PHE A 48 -3.87 -12.74 2.74
C PHE A 48 -5.14 -13.55 2.93
N LYS A 49 -5.18 -14.80 2.47
CA LYS A 49 -6.31 -15.69 2.75
C LYS A 49 -6.23 -16.14 4.21
N LEU A 50 -7.38 -16.28 4.87
CA LEU A 50 -7.45 -16.77 6.23
C LEU A 50 -6.86 -18.18 6.32
N GLY A 51 -5.84 -18.34 7.16
CA GLY A 51 -5.12 -19.60 7.34
C GLY A 51 -3.80 -19.69 6.57
N ASP A 52 -3.60 -18.83 5.55
CA ASP A 52 -2.33 -18.77 4.83
C ASP A 52 -1.25 -18.08 5.68
N GLY A 53 -0.02 -18.59 5.55
CA GLY A 53 1.15 -17.99 6.17
C GLY A 53 1.75 -16.87 5.32
N PHE A 54 2.25 -15.83 6.00
CA PHE A 54 3.03 -14.75 5.43
C PHE A 54 4.08 -14.27 6.43
N GLN A 55 4.99 -13.42 5.99
CA GLN A 55 6.02 -12.83 6.85
C GLN A 55 5.99 -11.31 6.72
N PHE A 56 6.19 -10.62 7.84
CA PHE A 56 6.50 -9.21 7.84
C PHE A 56 8.01 -9.03 8.03
N GLN A 57 8.65 -8.30 7.11
CA GLN A 57 10.10 -8.09 7.12
C GLN A 57 10.43 -6.61 7.11
N PHE A 58 11.50 -6.23 7.80
CA PHE A 58 12.06 -4.88 7.79
C PHE A 58 13.52 -4.89 8.22
N ASP A 59 14.26 -3.85 7.89
CA ASP A 59 15.65 -3.67 8.27
C ASP A 59 15.80 -2.49 9.24
N ASP A 60 16.65 -2.64 10.25
CA ASP A 60 17.14 -1.53 11.09
C ASP A 60 18.58 -1.16 10.69
N LEU A 61 18.76 0.04 10.17
CA LEU A 61 20.03 0.57 9.66
C LEU A 61 21.08 0.88 10.74
N PHE A 62 20.77 0.73 12.03
CA PHE A 62 21.80 0.86 13.07
C PHE A 62 22.72 -0.37 13.13
N GLY A 63 22.28 -1.52 12.62
CA GLY A 63 23.02 -2.78 12.75
C GLY A 63 23.18 -3.23 14.21
N ASN A 64 22.26 -2.79 15.08
CA ASN A 64 22.18 -3.22 16.46
C ASN A 64 21.05 -4.25 16.63
N GLU A 65 21.25 -5.17 17.58
CA GLU A 65 20.29 -6.22 17.90
C GLU A 65 19.19 -5.70 18.83
N ALA A 66 18.55 -4.60 18.42
CA ALA A 66 17.50 -3.94 19.18
C ALA A 66 16.30 -4.87 19.46
N ASN A 67 15.67 -4.66 20.61
CA ASN A 67 14.48 -5.40 20.99
C ASN A 67 13.24 -4.75 20.37
N TYR A 68 12.71 -5.36 19.31
CA TYR A 68 11.40 -5.01 18.75
C TYR A 68 10.31 -5.97 19.21
N TYR A 69 9.13 -5.42 19.47
CA TYR A 69 7.92 -6.14 19.82
C TYR A 69 6.84 -5.89 18.77
N PHE A 70 5.86 -6.76 18.66
CA PHE A 70 4.75 -6.57 17.73
C PHE A 70 3.39 -6.61 18.43
N GLU A 71 2.42 -5.85 17.92
CA GLU A 71 1.02 -5.93 18.31
C GLU A 71 0.12 -6.01 17.08
N ILE A 72 -0.98 -6.75 17.18
CA ILE A 72 -1.98 -6.86 16.11
C ILE A 72 -3.33 -6.38 16.61
N VAL A 73 -3.87 -5.38 15.91
CA VAL A 73 -5.16 -4.77 16.20
C VAL A 73 -6.13 -5.09 15.08
N HIS A 74 -7.26 -5.74 15.40
CA HIS A 74 -8.36 -5.93 14.45
C HIS A 74 -9.15 -4.64 14.29
N CYS A 75 -9.50 -4.31 13.04
CA CYS A 75 -10.17 -3.09 12.64
C CYS A 75 -11.42 -3.36 11.81
N ASP A 76 -12.33 -2.40 11.84
CA ASP A 76 -13.49 -2.37 10.97
C ASP A 76 -13.10 -1.89 9.54
N TYR A 77 -14.10 -1.79 8.67
CA TYR A 77 -13.98 -1.32 7.29
C TYR A 77 -13.35 0.08 7.19
N ASN A 78 -13.59 0.95 8.17
CA ASN A 78 -13.06 2.32 8.21
C ASN A 78 -11.73 2.41 8.96
N TRP A 79 -11.08 1.28 9.24
CA TRP A 79 -9.84 1.20 10.02
C TRP A 79 -9.98 1.71 11.46
N ILE A 80 -11.17 1.61 12.03
CA ILE A 80 -11.42 1.88 13.45
C ILE A 80 -11.23 0.56 14.21
N PRO A 81 -10.44 0.52 15.32
CA PRO A 81 -10.27 -0.69 16.11
C PRO A 81 -11.62 -1.23 16.58
N THR A 82 -11.87 -2.51 16.35
CA THR A 82 -13.11 -3.13 16.81
C THR A 82 -13.07 -3.39 18.31
N ASP A 83 -14.24 -3.51 18.93
CA ASP A 83 -14.41 -3.89 20.34
C ASP A 83 -14.29 -5.40 20.59
N ILE A 84 -13.91 -6.18 19.57
CA ILE A 84 -13.68 -7.62 19.68
C ILE A 84 -12.50 -7.88 20.62
N PRO A 85 -12.68 -8.72 21.65
CA PRO A 85 -11.57 -9.17 22.49
C PRO A 85 -10.48 -9.86 21.65
N LYS A 86 -9.20 -9.58 21.96
CA LYS A 86 -8.06 -10.19 21.23
C LYS A 86 -8.14 -11.72 21.16
N THR A 87 -8.66 -12.36 22.21
CA THR A 87 -8.84 -13.82 22.29
C THR A 87 -9.77 -14.40 21.23
N ASP A 88 -10.67 -13.59 20.67
CA ASP A 88 -11.65 -14.03 19.68
C ASP A 88 -10.99 -14.06 18.28
N TYR A 89 -10.20 -13.03 17.95
CA TYR A 89 -9.56 -12.91 16.64
C TYR A 89 -8.15 -13.51 16.57
N MET A 90 -7.51 -13.76 17.72
CA MET A 90 -6.15 -14.29 17.81
C MET A 90 -6.07 -15.46 18.79
N LYS A 91 -5.53 -16.59 18.33
CA LYS A 91 -5.04 -17.66 19.21
C LYS A 91 -3.65 -17.27 19.71
N GLY A 92 -3.43 -17.24 21.02
CA GLY A 92 -2.12 -16.95 21.60
C GLY A 92 -1.96 -15.47 21.98
N PHE A 93 -0.74 -14.94 21.92
CA PHE A 93 -0.41 -13.61 22.43
C PHE A 93 0.41 -12.79 21.44
N ASP A 94 0.12 -11.50 21.37
CA ASP A 94 1.01 -10.50 20.81
C ASP A 94 1.87 -9.86 21.91
N GLY A 95 2.53 -8.75 21.63
CA GLY A 95 3.42 -8.06 22.55
C GLY A 95 4.72 -8.82 22.85
N GLN A 96 4.99 -9.89 22.09
CA GLN A 96 6.22 -10.68 22.18
C GLN A 96 7.35 -10.02 21.38
N ARG A 97 8.59 -10.28 21.81
CA ARG A 97 9.79 -9.84 21.09
C ARG A 97 9.88 -10.60 19.76
N ILE A 98 10.26 -9.91 18.70
CA ILE A 98 10.63 -10.53 17.42
C ILE A 98 11.96 -11.26 17.61
N GLN A 99 11.93 -12.59 17.48
CA GLN A 99 13.09 -13.45 17.76
C GLN A 99 13.95 -13.71 16.53
N GLU A 100 13.34 -13.73 15.35
CA GLU A 100 14.04 -14.00 14.10
C GLU A 100 14.62 -12.70 13.55
N TYR A 101 15.93 -12.54 13.71
CA TYR A 101 16.68 -11.45 13.09
C TYR A 101 18.10 -11.91 12.73
N GLU A 102 18.67 -11.29 11.71
CA GLU A 102 20.03 -11.58 11.23
C GLU A 102 20.73 -10.28 10.85
N ASN A 103 22.01 -10.16 11.18
CA ASN A 103 22.80 -8.97 10.83
C ASN A 103 23.27 -9.04 9.37
N SER A 104 23.47 -7.87 8.77
CA SER A 104 23.98 -7.76 7.41
C SER A 104 25.38 -8.33 7.28
N VAL A 105 25.68 -8.91 6.11
CA VAL A 105 26.94 -9.59 5.83
C VAL A 105 27.58 -9.00 4.58
N ASN A 106 28.84 -8.58 4.68
CA ASN A 106 29.62 -8.00 3.58
C ASN A 106 28.99 -6.76 2.92
N THR A 107 28.26 -5.96 3.69
CA THR A 107 27.65 -4.70 3.23
C THR A 107 28.40 -3.47 3.78
N LEU A 108 28.38 -2.36 3.05
CA LEU A 108 28.91 -1.08 3.54
C LEU A 108 27.94 -0.43 4.53
N GLN A 109 26.64 -0.46 4.24
CA GLN A 109 25.62 -0.09 5.22
C GLN A 109 25.34 -1.29 6.13
N MET A 110 25.71 -1.18 7.41
CA MET A 110 25.33 -2.17 8.41
C MET A 110 23.82 -2.08 8.68
N TYR A 111 23.16 -3.22 8.82
CA TYR A 111 21.77 -3.29 9.25
C TYR A 111 21.47 -4.62 9.94
N SER A 112 20.36 -4.66 10.68
CA SER A 112 19.80 -5.89 11.25
C SER A 112 18.45 -6.16 10.59
N HIS A 113 18.33 -7.31 9.94
CA HIS A 113 17.14 -7.74 9.21
C HIS A 113 16.21 -8.52 10.14
N TYR A 114 14.98 -8.03 10.35
CA TYR A 114 13.99 -8.64 11.21
C TYR A 114 12.92 -9.37 10.39
N LYS A 115 12.49 -10.53 10.90
CA LYS A 115 11.41 -11.33 10.32
C LYS A 115 10.36 -11.68 11.36
N LEU A 116 9.10 -11.46 10.99
CA LEU A 116 7.95 -11.84 11.80
C LEU A 116 7.03 -12.74 10.96
N PRO A 117 7.11 -14.07 11.09
CA PRO A 117 6.14 -14.97 10.48
C PRO A 117 4.77 -14.84 11.18
N ILE A 118 3.70 -14.90 10.39
CA ILE A 118 2.31 -14.96 10.83
C ILE A 118 1.61 -16.05 10.01
N PRO A 119 1.13 -17.15 10.63
CA PRO A 119 1.22 -17.46 12.05
C PRO A 119 2.64 -17.80 12.51
N ASN A 120 2.88 -17.79 13.82
CA ASN A 120 4.11 -18.25 14.46
C ASN A 120 3.79 -19.07 15.72
N GLN A 121 4.82 -19.51 16.44
CA GLN A 121 4.69 -20.32 17.66
C GLN A 121 3.85 -19.64 18.77
N TYR A 122 3.75 -18.31 18.77
CA TYR A 122 3.05 -17.53 19.78
C TYR A 122 1.65 -17.12 19.34
N MET A 123 1.38 -17.00 18.04
CA MET A 123 0.10 -16.48 17.57
C MET A 123 -0.39 -16.99 16.22
N GLN A 124 -1.72 -17.07 16.08
CA GLN A 124 -2.43 -17.34 14.83
C GLN A 124 -3.73 -16.53 14.75
N LEU A 125 -4.01 -15.93 13.60
CA LEU A 125 -5.27 -15.23 13.35
C LEU A 125 -6.42 -16.22 13.12
N ARG A 126 -7.58 -15.94 13.69
CA ARG A 126 -8.76 -16.82 13.67
C ARG A 126 -9.89 -16.33 12.76
N ILE A 127 -9.94 -15.03 12.48
CA ILE A 127 -11.04 -14.42 11.72
C ILE A 127 -10.51 -13.57 10.58
N SER A 128 -11.33 -13.41 9.54
CA SER A 128 -11.12 -12.41 8.48
C SER A 128 -11.39 -11.00 9.00
N GLY A 129 -10.89 -10.00 8.28
CA GLY A 129 -11.05 -8.61 8.67
C GLY A 129 -9.85 -7.75 8.29
N ASN A 130 -9.93 -6.49 8.68
CA ASN A 130 -8.81 -5.56 8.59
C ASN A 130 -7.94 -5.70 9.83
N TYR A 131 -6.64 -5.61 9.65
CA TYR A 131 -5.68 -5.69 10.74
C TYR A 131 -4.61 -4.62 10.60
N ILE A 132 -4.14 -4.10 11.74
CA ILE A 132 -2.99 -3.23 11.81
C ILE A 132 -1.92 -3.94 12.64
N LEU A 133 -0.79 -4.22 11.99
CA LEU A 133 0.44 -4.63 12.63
C LEU A 133 1.16 -3.38 13.14
N LYS A 134 1.50 -3.36 14.42
CA LYS A 134 2.32 -2.32 15.06
C LYS A 134 3.64 -2.94 15.48
N ILE A 135 4.75 -2.27 15.18
CA ILE A 135 6.06 -2.61 15.72
C ILE A 135 6.40 -1.59 16.80
N LEU A 136 6.84 -2.09 17.94
CA LEU A 136 7.14 -1.29 19.12
C LEU A 136 8.61 -1.45 19.49
N ASN A 137 9.22 -0.38 19.98
CA ASN A 137 10.56 -0.41 20.54
C ASN A 137 10.57 -1.02 21.96
N GLU A 138 11.74 -1.03 22.60
CA GLU A 138 11.92 -1.54 23.97
C GLU A 138 11.10 -0.78 25.02
N SER A 139 10.87 0.51 24.81
CA SER A 139 10.02 1.36 25.66
C SER A 139 8.52 1.17 25.43
N ARG A 140 8.12 0.29 24.49
CA ARG A 140 6.73 0.08 24.04
C ARG A 140 6.12 1.27 23.30
N ASP A 141 6.95 2.13 22.70
CA ASP A 141 6.48 3.14 21.76
C ASP A 141 6.33 2.53 20.36
N VAL A 142 5.25 2.85 19.66
CA VAL A 142 5.01 2.38 18.30
C VAL A 142 5.91 3.13 17.33
N ILE A 143 6.85 2.41 16.70
CA ILE A 143 7.80 2.99 15.74
C ILE A 143 7.28 2.95 14.30
N LEU A 144 6.46 1.95 13.96
CA LEU A 144 5.80 1.88 12.66
C LEU A 144 4.51 1.08 12.80
N SER A 145 3.58 1.32 11.88
CA SER A 145 2.46 0.41 11.70
C SER A 145 2.13 0.19 10.23
N ARG A 146 1.57 -0.99 9.94
CA ARG A 146 1.18 -1.41 8.60
C ARG A 146 -0.17 -2.11 8.62
N LYS A 147 -1.00 -1.72 7.67
CA LYS A 147 -2.30 -2.30 7.38
C LYS A 147 -2.12 -3.59 6.58
N PHE A 148 -2.86 -4.61 6.95
CA PHE A 148 -3.03 -5.81 6.15
C PHE A 148 -4.45 -6.33 6.30
N ILE A 149 -4.90 -7.13 5.35
CA ILE A 149 -6.27 -7.60 5.27
C ILE A 149 -6.26 -9.11 5.17
N VAL A 150 -7.12 -9.77 5.94
CA VAL A 150 -7.29 -11.23 5.90
C VAL A 150 -8.68 -11.54 5.35
N TYR A 151 -8.76 -12.29 4.25
CA TYR A 151 -10.01 -12.60 3.56
C TYR A 151 -10.37 -14.09 3.61
N GLU A 152 -11.67 -14.38 3.56
CA GLU A 152 -12.25 -15.70 3.31
C GLU A 152 -12.70 -15.79 1.85
N ASP A 153 -12.89 -17.02 1.37
CA ASP A 153 -13.25 -17.31 -0.02
C ASP A 153 -14.68 -17.88 -0.09
N LEU A 154 -15.66 -17.05 0.26
CA LEU A 154 -17.08 -17.44 0.44
C LEU A 154 -18.00 -16.93 -0.67
N VAL A 155 -17.49 -16.02 -1.50
CA VAL A 155 -18.23 -15.40 -2.59
C VAL A 155 -17.39 -15.38 -3.85
N THR A 156 -18.05 -15.54 -4.99
CA THR A 156 -17.43 -15.39 -6.30
C THR A 156 -17.68 -13.97 -6.79
N VAL A 157 -16.61 -13.31 -7.24
CA VAL A 157 -16.71 -11.96 -7.81
C VAL A 157 -16.19 -11.93 -9.24
N PRO A 158 -17.05 -12.16 -10.25
CA PRO A 158 -16.68 -11.89 -11.63
C PRO A 158 -16.41 -10.39 -11.79
N MET A 159 -15.19 -10.05 -12.22
CA MET A 159 -14.72 -8.67 -12.38
C MET A 159 -14.09 -8.51 -13.76
N GLN A 160 -14.34 -7.36 -14.39
CA GLN A 160 -13.80 -7.01 -15.70
C GLN A 160 -13.44 -5.53 -15.76
N ILE A 161 -12.40 -5.23 -16.53
CA ILE A 161 -11.97 -3.86 -16.80
C ILE A 161 -12.50 -3.44 -18.16
N LYS A 162 -13.03 -2.23 -18.24
CA LYS A 162 -13.52 -1.62 -19.47
C LYS A 162 -12.97 -0.21 -19.63
N ARG A 163 -13.05 0.30 -20.86
CA ARG A 163 -12.84 1.73 -21.10
C ARG A 163 -13.96 2.55 -20.48
N ALA A 164 -13.62 3.77 -20.04
CA ALA A 164 -14.62 4.73 -19.60
C ALA A 164 -15.61 5.06 -20.73
N ARG A 165 -16.89 5.26 -20.43
CA ARG A 165 -17.91 5.60 -21.46
C ARG A 165 -18.02 7.10 -21.73
N THR A 166 -17.61 7.93 -20.77
CA THR A 166 -17.66 9.39 -20.91
C THR A 166 -16.62 9.84 -21.93
N ALA A 167 -17.06 10.54 -22.98
CA ALA A 167 -16.21 10.92 -24.12
C ALA A 167 -14.90 11.60 -23.71
N ASN A 168 -14.94 12.51 -22.72
CA ASN A 168 -13.76 13.22 -22.23
C ASN A 168 -12.76 12.35 -21.46
N TYR A 169 -13.16 11.15 -21.01
CA TYR A 169 -12.34 10.26 -20.18
C TYR A 169 -11.99 8.93 -20.86
N LEU A 170 -12.45 8.72 -22.10
CA LEU A 170 -12.26 7.49 -22.88
C LEU A 170 -10.82 7.00 -22.95
N ASP A 171 -9.87 7.94 -23.02
CA ASP A 171 -8.46 7.65 -23.23
C ASP A 171 -7.63 7.68 -21.93
N TYR A 172 -8.23 8.09 -20.81
CA TYR A 172 -7.51 8.40 -19.57
C TYR A 172 -7.96 7.57 -18.36
N LYS A 173 -9.08 6.84 -18.45
CA LYS A 173 -9.67 6.13 -17.32
C LYS A 173 -10.00 4.68 -17.61
N HIS A 174 -9.90 3.89 -16.56
CA HIS A 174 -10.39 2.52 -16.49
C HIS A 174 -11.68 2.48 -15.69
N ASN A 175 -12.68 1.75 -16.21
CA ASN A 175 -13.92 1.46 -15.52
C ASN A 175 -13.91 0.01 -15.03
N VAL A 176 -14.17 -0.20 -13.75
CA VAL A 176 -14.26 -1.54 -13.18
C VAL A 176 -15.72 -1.93 -13.04
N GLU A 177 -16.12 -2.98 -13.74
CA GLU A 177 -17.45 -3.59 -13.60
C GLU A 177 -17.31 -4.94 -12.89
N PHE A 178 -18.17 -5.21 -11.91
CA PHE A 178 -18.15 -6.48 -11.20
C PHE A 178 -19.53 -6.89 -10.69
N SER A 179 -19.62 -8.13 -10.22
CA SER A 179 -20.79 -8.63 -9.50
C SER A 179 -20.35 -9.47 -8.32
N ILE A 180 -21.12 -9.45 -7.24
CA ILE A 180 -20.86 -10.29 -6.06
C ILE A 180 -21.93 -11.37 -6.06
N LYS A 181 -21.50 -12.63 -6.12
CA LYS A 181 -22.37 -13.79 -6.17
C LYS A 181 -22.03 -14.72 -5.01
N SER A 182 -23.04 -15.23 -4.33
CA SER A 182 -22.84 -16.25 -3.29
C SER A 182 -23.86 -17.36 -3.39
N GLN A 183 -23.37 -18.58 -3.28
CA GLN A 183 -24.19 -19.78 -3.06
C GLN A 183 -24.19 -20.20 -1.58
N ALA A 184 -23.20 -19.71 -0.80
CA ALA A 184 -23.00 -20.09 0.60
C ALA A 184 -23.71 -19.13 1.58
N ILE A 185 -23.83 -17.85 1.22
CA ILE A 185 -24.40 -16.79 2.07
C ILE A 185 -25.62 -16.21 1.38
N ASN A 186 -26.76 -16.16 2.07
CA ASN A 186 -27.91 -15.39 1.64
C ASN A 186 -27.81 -13.97 2.23
N PHE A 187 -27.56 -12.97 1.40
CA PHE A 187 -27.22 -11.63 1.89
C PHE A 187 -28.43 -10.94 2.54
N GLN A 188 -28.34 -10.74 3.85
CA GLN A 188 -29.26 -9.87 4.60
C GLN A 188 -28.97 -8.40 4.27
N ASN A 189 -29.99 -7.62 3.93
CA ASN A 189 -29.90 -6.16 3.70
C ASN A 189 -28.62 -5.73 2.93
N PRO A 190 -28.39 -6.24 1.70
CA PRO A 190 -27.09 -6.08 1.03
C PRO A 190 -26.67 -4.63 0.83
N LEU A 191 -27.62 -3.70 0.67
CA LEU A 191 -27.34 -2.26 0.56
C LEU A 191 -26.66 -1.66 1.79
N LYS A 192 -26.79 -2.30 2.97
CA LYS A 192 -26.20 -1.84 4.23
C LYS A 192 -25.06 -2.73 4.69
N ASN A 193 -25.23 -4.05 4.50
CA ASN A 193 -24.39 -5.04 5.13
C ASN A 193 -23.20 -5.44 4.26
N ILE A 194 -23.25 -5.17 2.95
CA ILE A 194 -22.12 -5.36 2.03
C ILE A 194 -21.42 -4.03 1.84
N LYS A 195 -20.10 -4.04 2.01
CA LYS A 195 -19.23 -2.93 1.60
C LYS A 195 -18.13 -3.47 0.68
N VAL A 196 -17.62 -2.61 -0.18
CA VAL A 196 -16.56 -2.98 -1.13
C VAL A 196 -15.42 -1.99 -1.06
N CYS A 197 -14.20 -2.50 -1.16
CA CYS A 197 -12.99 -1.70 -1.30
C CYS A 197 -12.31 -2.12 -2.60
N LEU A 198 -12.12 -1.17 -3.51
CA LEU A 198 -11.49 -1.39 -4.81
C LEU A 198 -10.17 -0.64 -4.85
N MET A 199 -9.10 -1.32 -5.21
CA MET A 199 -7.73 -0.79 -5.22
C MET A 199 -7.10 -0.97 -6.60
N GLN A 200 -6.29 -0.01 -7.01
CA GLN A 200 -5.41 -0.10 -8.18
C GLN A 200 -3.99 -0.42 -7.69
N ASN A 201 -3.37 -1.47 -8.22
CA ASN A 201 -2.00 -1.91 -7.91
C ASN A 201 -1.70 -2.06 -6.41
N GLY A 202 -2.72 -2.48 -5.64
CA GLY A 202 -2.62 -2.63 -4.18
C GLY A 202 -2.54 -1.32 -3.38
N GLN A 203 -2.79 -0.18 -4.00
CA GLN A 203 -2.71 1.14 -3.36
C GLN A 203 -3.97 1.42 -2.51
N LEU A 204 -3.81 1.43 -1.18
CA LEU A 204 -4.90 1.74 -0.24
C LEU A 204 -5.22 3.24 -0.16
N ASN A 205 -4.26 4.11 -0.47
CA ASN A 205 -4.42 5.57 -0.40
C ASN A 205 -5.34 6.13 -1.51
N THR A 206 -5.46 5.43 -2.63
CA THR A 206 -6.34 5.77 -3.77
C THR A 206 -7.54 4.84 -3.87
N ALA A 207 -7.78 4.01 -2.85
CA ALA A 207 -8.85 3.02 -2.87
C ALA A 207 -10.22 3.69 -2.97
N ILE A 208 -11.07 3.16 -3.86
CA ILE A 208 -12.46 3.57 -3.96
C ILE A 208 -13.29 2.69 -3.02
N GLN A 209 -14.08 3.37 -2.18
CA GLN A 209 -14.80 2.80 -1.07
C GLN A 209 -16.25 3.30 -1.03
N ASN A 210 -17.10 2.65 -0.24
CA ASN A 210 -18.49 3.06 0.03
C ASN A 210 -19.38 3.09 -1.22
N ILE A 211 -19.16 2.13 -2.12
CA ILE A 211 -19.98 1.92 -3.31
C ILE A 211 -21.09 0.92 -2.96
N VAL A 212 -22.34 1.29 -3.23
CA VAL A 212 -23.51 0.40 -3.09
C VAL A 212 -23.77 -0.33 -4.42
N PRO A 213 -24.46 -1.48 -4.46
CA PRO A 213 -24.81 -2.10 -5.74
C PRO A 213 -25.88 -1.26 -6.48
N GLN A 214 -25.82 -1.25 -7.82
CA GLN A 214 -26.84 -0.56 -8.63
C GLN A 214 -28.16 -1.31 -8.68
N TYR A 215 -28.10 -2.64 -8.72
CA TYR A 215 -29.26 -3.51 -8.71
C TYR A 215 -28.91 -4.87 -8.10
N THR A 216 -29.94 -5.54 -7.61
CA THR A 216 -29.87 -6.86 -7.01
C THR A 216 -30.79 -7.80 -7.78
N ILE A 217 -30.27 -8.92 -8.27
CA ILE A 217 -31.04 -9.94 -8.98
C ILE A 217 -30.96 -11.23 -8.15
N GLY A 218 -32.02 -11.53 -7.40
CA GLY A 218 -31.97 -12.62 -6.42
C GLY A 218 -30.93 -12.31 -5.34
N ASN A 219 -29.87 -13.13 -5.27
CA ASN A 219 -28.74 -12.95 -4.34
C ASN A 219 -27.49 -12.32 -5.02
N ASP A 220 -27.58 -11.98 -6.31
CA ASP A 220 -26.47 -11.38 -7.05
C ASP A 220 -26.50 -9.85 -6.93
N LEU A 221 -25.41 -9.26 -6.49
CA LEU A 221 -25.24 -7.80 -6.37
C LEU A 221 -24.41 -7.29 -7.52
N ILE A 222 -24.93 -6.32 -8.28
CA ILE A 222 -24.32 -5.92 -9.56
C ILE A 222 -23.86 -4.47 -9.51
N TYR A 223 -22.59 -4.26 -9.91
CA TYR A 223 -21.88 -2.99 -9.89
C TYR A 223 -21.36 -2.69 -11.31
N LYS A 224 -22.17 -1.98 -12.10
CA LYS A 224 -21.83 -1.54 -13.46
C LYS A 224 -21.91 -0.02 -13.55
N TYR A 225 -21.20 0.64 -12.64
CA TYR A 225 -21.13 2.09 -12.62
C TYR A 225 -20.32 2.61 -13.80
N ASP A 226 -20.65 3.83 -14.21
CA ASP A 226 -19.90 4.57 -15.23
C ASP A 226 -19.04 5.68 -14.61
N THR A 227 -19.08 5.89 -13.29
CA THR A 227 -18.28 6.95 -12.64
C THR A 227 -17.71 6.54 -11.29
N GLN A 228 -18.49 5.85 -10.46
CA GLN A 228 -18.15 5.53 -9.08
C GLN A 228 -17.02 4.50 -8.98
N THR A 229 -16.89 3.59 -9.94
CA THR A 229 -15.86 2.54 -9.98
C THR A 229 -14.79 2.84 -11.04
N GLN A 230 -14.55 4.12 -11.33
CA GLN A 230 -13.53 4.55 -12.30
C GLN A 230 -12.23 4.98 -11.64
N PHE A 231 -11.12 4.49 -12.20
CA PHE A 231 -9.77 4.93 -11.87
C PHE A 231 -9.18 5.73 -13.02
N TRP A 232 -8.33 6.68 -12.66
CA TRP A 232 -7.35 7.23 -13.59
C TRP A 232 -6.37 6.12 -13.97
N ALA A 233 -6.15 5.94 -15.27
CA ALA A 233 -5.43 4.78 -15.77
C ALA A 233 -3.92 4.83 -15.46
N GLY A 234 -3.37 6.02 -15.20
CA GLY A 234 -1.96 6.21 -14.94
C GLY A 234 -1.10 5.84 -16.15
N ASN A 235 0.18 5.57 -15.86
CA ASN A 235 1.16 5.06 -16.80
C ASN A 235 1.96 3.96 -16.11
N GLU A 236 2.69 3.16 -16.89
CA GLU A 236 3.55 2.11 -16.36
C GLU A 236 4.57 2.73 -15.39
N PHE A 237 4.85 2.05 -14.28
CA PHE A 237 5.87 2.44 -13.32
C PHE A 237 7.24 2.53 -13.99
N LEU A 238 8.03 3.51 -13.56
CA LEU A 238 9.45 3.55 -13.85
C LEU A 238 10.16 2.50 -13.00
N TYR A 239 11.39 2.14 -13.37
CA TYR A 239 12.19 1.24 -12.58
C TYR A 239 13.67 1.57 -12.66
N PHE A 240 14.42 1.08 -11.69
CA PHE A 240 15.86 0.91 -11.81
C PHE A 240 16.23 -0.47 -11.28
N ASP A 241 17.38 -0.99 -11.74
CA ASP A 241 17.92 -2.25 -11.24
C ASP A 241 19.39 -2.06 -10.89
N ASN A 242 19.68 -1.99 -9.59
CA ASN A 242 21.04 -1.94 -9.06
C ASN A 242 21.48 -3.29 -8.45
N SER A 243 20.91 -4.41 -8.91
CA SER A 243 21.29 -5.76 -8.45
C SER A 243 22.79 -6.05 -8.58
N ASP A 244 23.51 -5.35 -9.45
CA ASP A 244 24.96 -5.14 -9.33
C ASP A 244 25.21 -3.68 -8.94
N ILE A 245 25.50 -3.45 -7.66
CA ILE A 245 25.59 -2.11 -7.06
C ILE A 245 26.79 -1.31 -7.57
N ARG A 246 27.75 -1.95 -8.23
CA ARG A 246 28.96 -1.30 -8.75
C ARG A 246 28.85 -0.92 -10.22
N SER A 247 27.82 -1.41 -10.90
CA SER A 247 27.65 -1.28 -12.34
C SER A 247 26.50 -0.35 -12.68
N ALA A 248 26.68 0.45 -13.72
CA ALA A 248 25.58 1.24 -14.29
C ALA A 248 24.66 0.31 -15.10
N GLY A 249 23.62 -0.20 -14.43
CA GLY A 249 22.58 -1.05 -15.03
C GLY A 249 21.46 -0.25 -15.71
N ASN A 250 20.29 -0.89 -15.86
CA ASN A 250 19.13 -0.28 -16.49
C ASN A 250 18.68 0.96 -15.73
N ASN A 251 18.48 2.06 -16.47
CA ASN A 251 18.05 3.36 -15.97
C ASN A 251 19.04 4.03 -14.97
N ILE A 252 20.27 3.52 -14.85
CA ILE A 252 21.33 4.07 -14.01
C ILE A 252 22.35 4.77 -14.93
N SER A 253 22.57 6.06 -14.71
CA SER A 253 23.51 6.87 -15.47
C SER A 253 24.94 6.73 -14.98
N ARG A 254 25.14 6.64 -13.66
CA ARG A 254 26.46 6.55 -13.02
C ARG A 254 26.37 5.94 -11.64
N VAL A 255 27.36 5.13 -11.30
CA VAL A 255 27.60 4.64 -9.94
C VAL A 255 28.88 5.25 -9.38
N ASP A 256 28.88 5.62 -8.11
CA ASP A 256 30.09 6.00 -7.37
C ASP A 256 30.02 5.59 -5.89
N SER A 257 31.08 5.85 -5.12
CA SER A 257 31.17 5.51 -3.69
C SER A 257 31.74 6.67 -2.85
N SER A 258 31.56 7.91 -3.33
CA SER A 258 32.16 9.10 -2.72
C SER A 258 31.60 9.48 -1.33
N SER A 259 30.44 8.94 -0.96
CA SER A 259 29.70 9.28 0.26
C SER A 259 29.88 8.27 1.41
N GLY A 260 30.77 7.28 1.26
CA GLY A 260 31.02 6.20 2.24
C GLY A 260 30.21 4.92 1.97
N ILE A 261 29.06 5.04 1.33
CA ILE A 261 28.32 3.91 0.71
C ILE A 261 28.19 4.15 -0.79
N TYR A 262 27.57 3.21 -1.51
CA TYR A 262 27.36 3.36 -2.95
C TYR A 262 26.30 4.42 -3.26
N ASN A 263 26.51 5.14 -4.36
CA ASN A 263 25.62 6.14 -4.94
C ASN A 263 25.17 5.65 -6.31
N THR A 264 23.88 5.44 -6.49
CA THR A 264 23.23 5.08 -7.76
C THR A 264 22.58 6.32 -8.33
N ASN A 265 23.18 6.92 -9.38
CA ASN A 265 22.59 8.07 -10.06
C ASN A 265 21.70 7.57 -11.19
N LEU A 266 20.41 7.90 -11.15
CA LEU A 266 19.50 7.54 -12.23
C LEU A 266 19.64 8.50 -13.42
N TYR A 267 19.18 8.10 -14.60
CA TYR A 267 18.96 9.07 -15.68
C TYR A 267 17.83 10.03 -15.30
N THR A 268 17.92 11.29 -15.73
CA THR A 268 16.83 12.26 -15.58
C THR A 268 15.60 11.77 -16.35
N ASN A 269 14.52 11.49 -15.63
CA ASN A 269 13.24 11.16 -16.24
C ASN A 269 12.56 12.44 -16.75
N ASN A 270 11.80 12.33 -17.83
CA ASN A 270 10.96 13.43 -18.32
C ASN A 270 9.51 13.17 -17.93
N ALA A 271 8.74 14.23 -17.68
CA ALA A 271 7.29 14.12 -17.52
C ALA A 271 6.66 13.47 -18.76
N ARG A 272 5.90 12.39 -18.57
CA ARG A 272 5.40 11.54 -19.67
C ARG A 272 3.98 11.91 -20.14
N ALA A 273 3.26 12.76 -19.41
CA ALA A 273 1.87 13.10 -19.70
C ALA A 273 1.61 13.66 -21.12
N ASN A 274 2.58 14.37 -21.70
CA ASN A 274 2.46 14.98 -23.03
C ASN A 274 3.02 14.11 -24.17
N TYR A 275 3.48 12.90 -23.86
CA TYR A 275 4.00 11.95 -24.85
C TYR A 275 2.95 10.89 -25.17
N PRO A 276 2.97 10.31 -26.38
CA PRO A 276 2.12 9.16 -26.69
C PRO A 276 2.48 7.97 -25.81
N TYR A 277 1.48 7.14 -25.48
CA TYR A 277 1.68 5.91 -24.71
C TYR A 277 2.73 5.00 -25.37
N SER A 278 3.60 4.45 -24.55
CA SER A 278 4.58 3.43 -24.94
C SER A 278 4.55 2.33 -23.89
N LEU A 279 4.39 1.09 -24.35
CA LEU A 279 4.36 -0.07 -23.46
C LEU A 279 5.76 -0.30 -22.88
N THR A 280 5.88 -0.12 -21.56
CA THR A 280 7.07 -0.42 -20.78
C THR A 280 6.70 -1.39 -19.66
N PRO A 281 6.87 -2.71 -19.85
CA PRO A 281 6.45 -3.69 -18.86
C PRO A 281 7.07 -3.43 -17.49
N ASP A 282 6.25 -3.54 -16.45
CA ASP A 282 6.62 -3.35 -15.06
C ASP A 282 6.09 -4.49 -14.17
N VAL A 283 6.19 -4.34 -12.85
CA VAL A 283 5.56 -5.22 -11.86
C VAL A 283 4.66 -4.40 -10.92
N ASN A 284 3.90 -3.45 -11.47
CA ASN A 284 2.86 -2.68 -10.78
C ASN A 284 3.30 -2.05 -9.44
N GLY A 285 4.51 -1.49 -9.40
CA GLY A 285 5.03 -0.79 -8.22
C GLY A 285 5.80 -1.66 -7.24
N ASN A 286 5.90 -2.97 -7.49
CA ASN A 286 6.61 -3.91 -6.64
C ASN A 286 8.15 -3.73 -6.70
N PHE A 287 8.86 -4.32 -5.75
CA PHE A 287 10.32 -4.35 -5.70
C PHE A 287 10.81 -5.73 -5.28
N VAL A 288 12.03 -6.06 -5.69
CA VAL A 288 12.68 -7.33 -5.40
C VAL A 288 14.09 -7.04 -4.89
N VAL A 289 14.33 -7.34 -3.61
CA VAL A 289 15.67 -7.27 -3.01
C VAL A 289 16.55 -8.35 -3.64
N ARG A 290 17.62 -7.92 -4.31
CA ARG A 290 18.50 -8.83 -5.03
C ARG A 290 19.92 -8.28 -5.10
N ASN A 291 20.90 -9.14 -4.83
CA ASN A 291 22.31 -8.86 -5.06
C ASN A 291 22.93 -9.96 -5.93
N ILE A 292 23.58 -9.56 -7.03
CA ILE A 292 24.27 -10.49 -7.91
C ILE A 292 25.48 -11.07 -7.18
N GLY A 293 25.56 -12.40 -7.13
CA GLY A 293 26.62 -13.12 -6.43
C GLY A 293 26.36 -13.36 -4.94
N GLY A 294 25.22 -12.88 -4.40
CA GLY A 294 24.77 -13.24 -3.07
C GLY A 294 24.03 -14.58 -3.03
N THR A 295 24.15 -15.26 -1.90
CA THR A 295 23.34 -16.45 -1.57
C THR A 295 22.06 -16.05 -0.86
N LYS A 296 22.12 -15.00 -0.02
CA LYS A 296 21.02 -14.58 0.85
C LYS A 296 20.78 -13.08 0.72
N ASN A 297 20.04 -12.72 -0.33
CA ASN A 297 19.77 -11.32 -0.71
C ASN A 297 19.27 -10.45 0.46
N GLU A 298 18.49 -11.00 1.37
CA GLU A 298 17.93 -10.29 2.53
C GLU A 298 18.96 -9.76 3.54
N ILE A 299 20.16 -10.35 3.65
CA ILE A 299 21.23 -9.86 4.55
C ILE A 299 22.51 -9.46 3.81
N GLU A 300 22.65 -9.85 2.54
CA GLU A 300 23.84 -9.56 1.74
C GLU A 300 23.62 -8.42 0.74
N ALA A 301 22.37 -8.00 0.48
CA ALA A 301 22.08 -6.81 -0.31
C ALA A 301 22.45 -5.55 0.48
N ASP A 302 23.24 -4.68 -0.14
CA ASP A 302 23.67 -3.43 0.47
C ASP A 302 22.65 -2.31 0.23
N TYR A 303 22.79 -1.20 0.96
CA TYR A 303 22.04 0.01 0.68
C TYR A 303 22.87 0.98 -0.16
N ALA A 304 22.19 1.64 -1.09
CA ALA A 304 22.76 2.72 -1.89
C ALA A 304 21.91 3.98 -1.77
N TRP A 305 22.56 5.13 -1.80
CA TRP A 305 21.87 6.38 -2.09
C TRP A 305 21.45 6.37 -3.56
N VAL A 306 20.15 6.32 -3.81
CA VAL A 306 19.58 6.42 -5.16
C VAL A 306 19.19 7.86 -5.40
N TYR A 307 19.82 8.49 -6.40
CA TYR A 307 19.58 9.87 -6.79
C TYR A 307 18.57 9.89 -7.94
N PHE A 308 17.36 10.30 -7.61
CA PHE A 308 16.26 10.51 -8.54
C PHE A 308 16.36 11.91 -9.16
N SER A 309 16.04 12.00 -10.44
CA SER A 309 16.03 13.26 -11.18
C SER A 309 14.84 13.28 -12.14
N LEU A 310 14.06 14.35 -12.10
CA LEU A 310 12.85 14.54 -12.91
C LEU A 310 12.84 15.92 -13.56
N SER A 311 12.73 15.94 -14.88
CA SER A 311 12.46 17.13 -15.70
C SER A 311 10.95 17.24 -15.93
N ALA A 312 10.30 18.17 -15.23
CA ALA A 312 8.88 18.44 -15.33
C ALA A 312 8.61 19.95 -15.44
N PRO A 313 8.96 20.59 -16.57
CA PRO A 313 8.86 22.05 -16.72
C PRO A 313 7.42 22.58 -16.71
N SER A 314 6.45 21.75 -17.07
CA SER A 314 5.02 22.08 -17.09
C SER A 314 4.33 21.88 -15.73
N PHE A 315 5.04 21.41 -14.70
CA PHE A 315 4.45 21.11 -13.41
C PHE A 315 4.03 22.38 -12.65
N MET A 316 2.86 22.32 -12.00
CA MET A 316 2.26 23.46 -11.29
C MET A 316 2.92 23.69 -9.92
N LYS A 317 3.31 24.94 -9.64
CA LYS A 317 4.10 25.34 -8.45
C LYS A 317 3.46 25.09 -7.08
N ASN A 318 2.19 24.66 -7.00
CA ASN A 318 1.42 24.64 -5.75
C ASN A 318 1.20 23.23 -5.16
N LYS A 319 1.81 22.18 -5.72
CA LYS A 319 1.74 20.81 -5.20
C LYS A 319 3.13 20.22 -5.05
N GLY A 320 3.27 19.20 -4.20
CA GLY A 320 4.50 18.43 -4.04
C GLY A 320 4.58 17.29 -5.04
N ILE A 321 5.79 16.97 -5.50
CA ILE A 321 6.09 15.75 -6.26
C ILE A 321 6.72 14.76 -5.29
N TYR A 322 6.16 13.56 -5.19
CA TYR A 322 6.61 12.51 -4.30
C TYR A 322 7.04 11.28 -5.09
N ILE A 323 8.16 10.68 -4.69
CA ILE A 323 8.62 9.41 -5.25
C ILE A 323 7.92 8.29 -4.47
N THR A 324 7.16 7.46 -5.18
CA THR A 324 6.30 6.46 -4.54
C THR A 324 6.44 5.11 -5.22
N GLY A 325 6.28 4.05 -4.43
CA GLY A 325 6.24 2.67 -4.89
C GLY A 325 5.93 1.76 -3.70
N MET A 326 5.92 0.44 -3.91
CA MET A 326 5.66 -0.49 -2.81
C MET A 326 6.78 -0.47 -1.76
N PHE A 327 8.03 -0.16 -2.17
CA PHE A 327 9.20 -0.09 -1.28
C PHE A 327 9.07 0.94 -0.14
N ASN A 328 8.24 1.97 -0.34
CA ASN A 328 7.94 2.97 0.69
C ASN A 328 6.45 3.03 1.05
N ASN A 329 5.69 1.98 0.74
CA ASN A 329 4.25 1.88 0.96
C ASN A 329 3.45 3.05 0.37
N TYR A 330 3.88 3.55 -0.80
CA TYR A 330 3.28 4.71 -1.47
C TYR A 330 3.16 5.96 -0.57
N SER A 331 4.10 6.11 0.37
CA SER A 331 4.11 7.19 1.36
C SER A 331 4.35 8.56 0.72
N LEU A 332 3.59 9.56 1.18
CA LEU A 332 3.76 10.98 0.83
C LEU A 332 4.51 11.76 1.92
N SER A 333 5.40 11.09 2.65
CA SER A 333 6.20 11.75 3.69
C SER A 333 7.22 12.73 3.11
N PRO A 334 7.70 13.72 3.89
CA PRO A 334 8.72 14.67 3.45
C PRO A 334 10.03 14.04 2.98
N GLU A 335 10.34 12.83 3.45
CA GLU A 335 11.49 12.05 2.99
C GLU A 335 11.43 11.73 1.48
N TYR A 336 10.23 11.56 0.93
CA TYR A 336 10.04 11.20 -0.47
C TYR A 336 9.62 12.38 -1.36
N LYS A 337 9.47 13.58 -0.78
CA LYS A 337 9.17 14.81 -1.52
C LYS A 337 10.41 15.28 -2.28
N MET A 338 10.28 15.48 -3.60
CA MET A 338 11.36 15.97 -4.44
C MET A 338 11.58 17.47 -4.26
N ASP A 339 12.84 17.89 -4.39
CA ASP A 339 13.27 19.26 -4.22
C ASP A 339 13.59 19.88 -5.59
N PHE A 340 13.11 21.10 -5.86
CA PHE A 340 13.33 21.76 -7.14
C PHE A 340 14.70 22.47 -7.19
N ASN A 341 15.60 21.99 -8.05
CA ASN A 341 16.89 22.61 -8.31
C ASN A 341 16.76 23.68 -9.41
N LYS A 342 16.86 24.96 -9.01
CA LYS A 342 16.72 26.12 -9.93
C LYS A 342 17.84 26.23 -10.95
N GLU A 343 19.05 25.75 -10.64
CA GLU A 343 20.20 25.86 -11.54
C GLU A 343 20.10 24.87 -12.70
N LYS A 344 19.63 23.65 -12.41
CA LYS A 344 19.44 22.59 -13.39
C LYS A 344 18.04 22.54 -14.00
N ASN A 345 17.10 23.31 -13.44
CA ASN A 345 15.68 23.28 -13.80
C ASN A 345 15.05 21.88 -13.71
N THR A 346 15.43 21.11 -12.69
CA THR A 346 15.00 19.72 -12.47
C THR A 346 14.62 19.50 -11.00
N TYR A 347 13.75 18.52 -10.75
CA TYR A 347 13.47 18.02 -9.42
C TYR A 347 14.47 16.92 -9.07
N GLU A 348 15.04 16.97 -7.88
CA GLU A 348 16.07 16.02 -7.42
C GLU A 348 15.72 15.49 -6.02
N LYS A 349 16.03 14.23 -5.75
CA LYS A 349 15.95 13.65 -4.40
C LYS A 349 16.90 12.47 -4.28
N ALA A 350 17.58 12.37 -3.14
CA ALA A 350 18.32 11.16 -2.77
C ALA A 350 17.50 10.35 -1.77
N ILE A 351 17.33 9.05 -2.02
CA ILE A 351 16.65 8.12 -1.12
C ILE A 351 17.56 6.92 -0.91
N LEU A 352 17.70 6.50 0.34
CA LEU A 352 18.46 5.30 0.69
C LEU A 352 17.60 4.05 0.43
N ILE A 353 17.98 3.23 -0.55
CA ILE A 353 17.21 2.06 -1.00
C ILE A 353 18.11 0.83 -1.05
N LYS A 354 17.56 -0.32 -0.62
CA LYS A 354 18.26 -1.62 -0.63
C LYS A 354 18.41 -2.13 -2.06
N GLN A 355 19.51 -2.82 -2.32
CA GLN A 355 19.86 -3.32 -3.64
C GLN A 355 18.79 -4.22 -4.26
N GLY A 356 18.52 -4.03 -5.55
CA GLY A 356 17.69 -4.92 -6.35
C GLY A 356 16.93 -4.21 -7.46
N PHE A 357 15.85 -4.84 -7.90
CA PHE A 357 14.90 -4.23 -8.83
C PHE A 357 13.85 -3.45 -8.04
N THR A 358 13.59 -2.19 -8.41
CA THR A 358 12.58 -1.36 -7.74
C THR A 358 11.75 -0.59 -8.75
N ASN A 359 10.42 -0.79 -8.73
CA ASN A 359 9.50 0.11 -9.40
C ASN A 359 9.22 1.37 -8.56
N PHE A 360 9.06 2.49 -9.26
CA PHE A 360 8.66 3.76 -8.66
C PHE A 360 7.87 4.60 -9.66
N GLN A 361 7.14 5.58 -9.15
CA GLN A 361 6.44 6.58 -9.94
C GLN A 361 6.46 7.95 -9.24
N TYR A 362 6.19 9.00 -10.01
CA TYR A 362 6.11 10.36 -9.49
C TYR A 362 4.65 10.75 -9.24
N GLN A 363 4.23 10.79 -7.98
CA GLN A 363 2.88 11.20 -7.59
C GLN A 363 2.82 12.67 -7.19
N ILE A 364 1.76 13.33 -7.61
CA ILE A 364 1.47 14.71 -7.21
C ILE A 364 0.51 14.68 -6.05
N ALA A 365 0.82 15.39 -4.98
CA ALA A 365 -0.12 15.58 -3.88
C ALA A 365 -0.08 17.02 -3.34
N ASP A 366 -1.22 17.45 -2.80
CA ASP A 366 -1.28 18.70 -2.02
C ASP A 366 -0.65 18.53 -0.63
N ASP A 367 -0.52 19.63 0.11
CA ASP A 367 0.05 19.60 1.48
C ASP A 367 -0.81 18.83 2.49
N LYS A 368 -2.04 18.46 2.14
CA LYS A 368 -2.94 17.63 2.96
C LYS A 368 -2.81 16.14 2.63
N GLY A 369 -2.01 15.78 1.62
CA GLY A 369 -1.83 14.40 1.16
C GLY A 369 -2.88 13.92 0.17
N ASN A 370 -3.70 14.81 -0.41
CA ASN A 370 -4.64 14.43 -1.46
C ASN A 370 -3.89 14.30 -2.79
N ILE A 371 -3.98 13.12 -3.41
CA ILE A 371 -3.32 12.79 -4.67
C ILE A 371 -4.11 13.41 -5.84
N ASP A 372 -3.39 14.09 -6.73
CA ASP A 372 -3.94 14.60 -7.99
C ASP A 372 -3.64 13.62 -9.12
N ALA A 373 -4.50 12.62 -9.24
CA ALA A 373 -4.37 11.60 -10.28
C ALA A 373 -4.76 12.10 -11.68
N GLU A 374 -5.57 13.16 -11.79
CA GLU A 374 -5.97 13.74 -13.08
C GLU A 374 -4.79 14.38 -13.78
N ASN A 375 -4.02 15.20 -13.05
CA ASN A 375 -2.88 15.94 -13.60
C ASN A 375 -1.55 15.21 -13.38
N ALA A 376 -1.56 13.87 -13.27
CA ALA A 376 -0.38 13.04 -13.01
C ALA A 376 0.78 13.36 -13.97
N ILE A 377 2.01 13.47 -13.44
CA ILE A 377 3.22 13.80 -14.22
C ILE A 377 3.48 12.77 -15.32
N ASP A 378 3.21 11.51 -14.98
CA ASP A 378 3.41 10.39 -15.88
C ASP A 378 2.29 10.24 -16.92
N GLY A 379 1.19 10.97 -16.78
CA GLY A 379 0.02 10.90 -17.64
C GLY A 379 -0.98 9.83 -17.24
N ASN A 380 -2.03 9.74 -18.04
CA ASN A 380 -3.11 8.78 -17.90
C ASN A 380 -3.39 8.15 -19.25
N PHE A 381 -3.20 6.85 -19.38
CA PHE A 381 -3.39 6.14 -20.64
C PHE A 381 -4.19 4.88 -20.38
N TRP A 382 -5.36 4.74 -21.02
CA TRP A 382 -6.22 3.56 -20.87
C TRP A 382 -5.55 2.24 -21.31
N GLN A 383 -4.42 2.31 -22.04
CA GLN A 383 -3.66 1.12 -22.42
C GLN A 383 -2.76 0.59 -21.30
N THR A 384 -2.51 1.39 -20.26
CA THR A 384 -1.62 1.04 -19.15
C THR A 384 -2.07 -0.24 -18.45
N GLU A 385 -1.14 -1.17 -18.26
CA GLU A 385 -1.38 -2.35 -17.45
C GLU A 385 -1.52 -1.95 -15.97
N ASN A 386 -2.63 -2.36 -15.36
CA ASN A 386 -2.86 -2.21 -13.94
C ASN A 386 -3.58 -3.46 -13.42
N GLU A 387 -3.27 -3.85 -12.19
CA GLU A 387 -4.00 -4.86 -11.45
C GLU A 387 -5.03 -4.19 -10.53
N TYR A 388 -6.31 -4.48 -10.74
CA TYR A 388 -7.38 -4.04 -9.85
C TYR A 388 -7.71 -5.15 -8.87
N ILE A 389 -7.80 -4.81 -7.58
CA ILE A 389 -8.15 -5.74 -6.50
C ILE A 389 -9.43 -5.27 -5.83
N LEU A 390 -10.44 -6.14 -5.79
CA LEU A 390 -11.69 -5.91 -5.07
C LEU A 390 -11.72 -6.77 -3.81
N LEU A 391 -12.10 -6.15 -2.69
CA LEU A 391 -12.43 -6.82 -1.44
C LEU A 391 -13.90 -6.63 -1.10
N VAL A 392 -14.54 -7.73 -0.67
CA VAL A 392 -15.96 -7.73 -0.27
C VAL A 392 -16.04 -7.90 1.24
N TYR A 393 -16.57 -6.88 1.91
CA TYR A 393 -16.83 -6.88 3.33
C TYR A 393 -18.30 -7.21 3.58
N TYR A 394 -18.56 -8.00 4.61
CA TYR A 394 -19.91 -8.37 5.01
C TYR A 394 -20.04 -8.44 6.52
N ARG A 395 -21.14 -7.89 7.02
CA ARG A 395 -21.53 -7.97 8.43
C ARG A 395 -22.99 -8.35 8.53
N GLU A 396 -23.29 -9.50 9.13
CA GLU A 396 -24.67 -9.83 9.46
C GLU A 396 -25.20 -8.94 10.58
N ASN A 397 -26.53 -8.84 10.73
CA ASN A 397 -27.13 -7.98 11.76
C ASN A 397 -26.71 -8.36 13.19
N ASN A 398 -26.37 -9.64 13.40
CA ASN A 398 -25.95 -10.18 14.69
C ASN A 398 -24.42 -10.28 14.83
N ASP A 399 -23.67 -9.96 13.77
CA ASP A 399 -22.21 -10.04 13.80
C ASP A 399 -21.61 -8.88 14.61
N ARG A 400 -20.56 -9.22 15.34
CA ARG A 400 -19.77 -8.26 16.13
C ARG A 400 -18.76 -7.49 15.27
N TYR A 401 -18.52 -7.93 14.03
CA TYR A 401 -17.50 -7.34 13.16
C TYR A 401 -17.80 -7.52 11.67
N GLU A 402 -17.05 -6.82 10.83
CA GLU A 402 -17.12 -6.92 9.37
C GLU A 402 -16.09 -7.95 8.89
N ARG A 403 -16.58 -9.06 8.36
CA ARG A 403 -15.77 -10.10 7.71
C ARG A 403 -15.35 -9.62 6.33
N VAL A 404 -14.20 -10.08 5.84
CA VAL A 404 -13.84 -9.97 4.42
C VAL A 404 -14.14 -11.31 3.78
N ILE A 405 -15.26 -11.42 3.07
CA ILE A 405 -15.83 -12.70 2.60
C ILE A 405 -15.42 -13.08 1.18
N GLY A 406 -14.66 -12.22 0.50
CA GLY A 406 -14.14 -12.50 -0.83
C GLY A 406 -13.09 -11.49 -1.28
N LYS A 407 -12.24 -11.95 -2.21
CA LYS A 407 -11.27 -11.17 -2.97
C LYS A 407 -11.43 -11.51 -4.45
N ALA A 408 -11.31 -10.53 -5.32
CA ALA A 408 -11.06 -10.77 -6.75
C ALA A 408 -9.98 -9.83 -7.27
N SER A 409 -9.29 -10.26 -8.33
CA SER A 409 -8.39 -9.41 -9.10
C SER A 409 -8.69 -9.50 -10.59
N ALA A 410 -8.41 -8.43 -11.33
CA ALA A 410 -8.54 -8.35 -12.77
C ALA A 410 -7.50 -7.37 -13.31
N ASN A 411 -6.87 -7.72 -14.42
CA ASN A 411 -5.84 -6.93 -15.07
C ASN A 411 -6.42 -6.17 -16.26
N SER A 412 -6.00 -4.91 -16.48
CA SER A 412 -6.47 -4.10 -17.61
C SER A 412 -5.97 -4.56 -18.98
N ARG A 413 -4.97 -5.45 -19.08
CA ARG A 413 -4.58 -6.11 -20.35
C ARG A 413 -5.73 -6.89 -20.97
N ASP A 414 -6.61 -7.44 -20.14
CA ASP A 414 -7.80 -8.17 -20.57
C ASP A 414 -9.02 -7.24 -20.73
N ALA A 415 -8.81 -5.93 -20.86
CA ALA A 415 -9.90 -4.96 -20.96
C ALA A 415 -10.77 -5.24 -22.19
N ILE A 416 -12.08 -5.35 -21.95
CA ILE A 416 -13.09 -5.59 -22.98
C ILE A 416 -13.73 -4.25 -23.33
N ASN A 417 -13.77 -3.92 -24.63
CA ASN A 417 -14.45 -2.72 -25.13
C ASN A 417 -15.96 -2.91 -25.22
#